data_AF-A0ABD0YMY0-F1
#
_entry.id   AF-A0ABD0YMY0-F1
#
_cell.length_a   1.000
_cell.length_b   1.000
_cell.length_c   1.000
_cell.angle_alpha   90.00
_cell.angle_beta   90.00
_cell.angle_gamma   90.00
#
_symmetry.space_group_name_H-M   'P 1'
#
loop_
_entity.id
_entity.type
_entity.pdbx_description
1 polymer ?
#
loop_
_entity_poly.entity_id
_entity_poly.type
_entity_poly.pdbx_seq_one_letter_code
_entity_poly.pdbx_strand_id
1 'polypeptide(L)'
;MSTLIAVWYNVHYVRDEICALLGALNCIVHVIMYSYYFLSALGPKVQKYLWWKKYLTQIQLIQFAIAMSVIIGLNINDCKISRQFNYIWTTLILINIGLFLNYYRETYVKKKE
;
A
#
# COMPACT_ATOMS: atom_id res chain seq x y z
N MET A 1 -9.63 -2.49 2.84
CA MET A 1 -10.48 -2.75 4.04
C MET A 1 -9.63 -2.99 5.28
N SER A 2 -8.69 -3.94 5.25
CA SER A 2 -7.79 -4.27 6.37
C SER A 2 -6.90 -3.11 6.84
N THR A 3 -6.39 -2.28 5.92
CA THR A 3 -5.61 -1.07 6.27
C THR A 3 -6.45 0.03 6.93
N LEU A 4 -7.73 0.16 6.56
CA LEU A 4 -8.64 1.15 7.15
C LEU A 4 -8.99 0.79 8.60
N ILE A 5 -9.19 -0.51 8.88
CA ILE A 5 -9.44 -1.01 10.24
C ILE A 5 -8.21 -0.78 11.11
N ALA A 6 -7.01 -1.06 10.58
CA ALA A 6 -5.75 -0.80 11.28
C ALA A 6 -5.55 0.70 11.56
N VAL A 7 -5.80 1.59 10.58
CA VAL A 7 -5.68 3.04 10.77
C VAL A 7 -6.71 3.56 11.79
N TRP A 8 -7.96 3.08 11.72
CA TRP A 8 -9.01 3.45 12.67
C TRP A 8 -8.64 3.07 14.10
N TYR A 9 -8.14 1.85 14.31
CA TYR A 9 -7.64 1.41 15.61
C TYR A 9 -6.50 2.30 16.12
N ASN A 10 -5.61 2.76 15.24
CA ASN A 10 -4.46 3.59 15.61
C ASN A 10 -4.79 5.04 15.93
N VAL A 11 -5.71 5.64 15.18
CA VAL A 11 -6.19 7.00 15.45
C VAL A 11 -6.88 7.06 16.82
N HIS A 12 -7.59 6.01 17.21
CA HIS A 12 -8.28 5.97 18.49
C HIS A 12 -7.36 5.70 19.69
N TYR A 13 -6.36 4.82 19.53
CA TYR A 13 -5.53 4.37 20.66
C TYR A 13 -4.16 5.04 20.79
N VAL A 14 -3.50 5.41 19.68
CA VAL A 14 -2.07 5.77 19.69
C VAL A 14 -1.82 7.21 19.23
N ARG A 15 -2.76 7.83 18.49
CA ARG A 15 -2.68 9.24 18.01
C ARG A 15 -1.26 9.59 17.52
N ASP A 16 -0.76 8.79 16.58
CA ASP A 16 0.56 9.00 15.99
C ASP A 16 0.43 9.84 14.70
N GLU A 17 1.08 11.00 14.67
CA GLU A 17 1.04 11.96 13.55
C GLU A 17 1.60 11.35 12.24
N ILE A 18 2.61 10.48 12.35
CA ILE A 18 3.23 9.82 11.21
C ILE A 18 2.28 8.80 10.59
N CYS A 19 1.43 8.18 11.41
CA CYS A 19 0.41 7.25 10.91
C CYS A 19 -0.67 7.96 10.08
N ALA A 20 -1.00 9.21 10.40
CA ALA A 20 -1.92 10.02 9.60
C ALA A 20 -1.31 10.39 8.23
N LEU A 21 -0.02 10.74 8.19
CA LEU A 21 0.70 11.00 6.93
C LEU A 21 0.78 9.76 6.04
N LEU A 22 1.12 8.59 6.60
CA LEU A 22 1.14 7.33 5.86
C LEU A 22 -0.25 6.92 5.35
N GLY A 23 -1.31 7.18 6.15
CA GLY A 23 -2.70 6.99 5.74
C GLY A 23 -3.12 7.91 4.59
N ALA A 24 -2.74 9.19 4.65
CA ALA A 24 -3.02 10.16 3.59
C ALA A 24 -2.33 9.77 2.26
N LEU A 25 -1.05 9.36 2.32
CA LEU A 25 -0.33 8.83 1.17
C LEU A 25 -1.01 7.59 0.57
N ASN A 26 -1.51 6.69 1.42
CA ASN A 26 -2.28 5.54 0.95
C ASN A 26 -3.53 5.98 0.17
N CYS A 27 -4.30 6.91 0.71
CA CYS A 27 -5.50 7.43 0.04
C CYS A 27 -5.19 8.04 -1.33
N ILE A 28 -4.08 8.78 -1.47
CA ILE A 28 -3.65 9.37 -2.76
C ILE A 28 -3.38 8.27 -3.80
N VAL A 29 -2.58 7.26 -3.42
CA VAL A 29 -2.30 6.11 -4.31
C VAL A 29 -3.59 5.39 -4.69
N HIS A 30 -4.53 5.30 -3.74
CA HIS A 30 -5.81 4.63 -3.93
C HIS A 30 -6.75 5.41 -4.84
N VAL A 31 -6.75 6.74 -4.77
CA VAL A 31 -7.45 7.63 -5.72
C VAL A 31 -6.93 7.42 -7.14
N ILE A 32 -5.60 7.34 -7.33
CA ILE A 32 -4.99 7.09 -8.64
C ILE A 32 -5.42 5.72 -9.18
N MET A 33 -5.39 4.70 -8.32
CA MET A 33 -5.78 3.33 -8.68
C MET A 33 -7.27 3.22 -9.07
N TYR A 34 -8.17 3.83 -8.30
CA TYR A 34 -9.60 3.82 -8.66
C TYR A 34 -9.91 4.69 -9.87
N SER A 35 -9.20 5.80 -10.05
CA SER A 35 -9.32 6.61 -11.28
C SER A 35 -8.99 5.76 -12.50
N TYR A 36 -7.92 4.96 -12.44
CA TYR A 36 -7.59 4.01 -13.50
C TYR A 36 -8.69 2.97 -13.75
N TYR A 37 -9.31 2.41 -12.69
CA TYR A 37 -10.43 1.48 -12.88
C TYR A 37 -11.65 2.14 -13.49
N PHE A 38 -11.94 3.39 -13.13
CA PHE A 38 -13.01 4.17 -13.74
C PHE A 38 -12.75 4.40 -15.24
N LEU A 39 -11.52 4.80 -15.61
CA LEU A 39 -11.11 4.92 -17.02
C LEU A 39 -11.19 3.58 -17.76
N SER A 40 -10.87 2.46 -17.10
CA SER A 40 -11.00 1.12 -17.68
C SER A 40 -12.44 0.69 -17.92
N ALA A 41 -13.42 1.30 -17.24
CA ALA A 41 -14.85 1.02 -17.40
C ALA A 41 -15.50 1.86 -18.52
N LEU A 42 -14.87 2.96 -18.95
CA LEU A 42 -15.36 3.87 -19.99
C LEU A 42 -15.28 3.31 -21.43
N GLY A 43 -14.82 2.07 -21.61
CA GLY A 43 -14.99 1.30 -22.85
C GLY A 43 -13.71 0.73 -23.48
N PRO A 44 -13.85 -0.15 -24.49
CA PRO A 44 -12.74 -0.92 -25.08
C PRO A 44 -11.70 -0.06 -25.82
N LYS A 45 -12.05 1.16 -26.24
CA LYS A 45 -11.12 2.11 -26.87
C LYS A 45 -10.05 2.64 -25.90
N VAL A 46 -10.43 2.87 -24.64
CA VAL A 46 -9.52 3.38 -23.59
C VAL A 46 -8.70 2.24 -22.99
N GLN A 47 -9.25 1.02 -22.98
CA GLN A 47 -8.54 -0.17 -22.50
C GLN A 47 -7.22 -0.45 -23.24
N LYS A 48 -7.13 -0.05 -24.52
CA LYS A 48 -5.90 -0.21 -25.32
C LYS A 48 -4.72 0.61 -24.80
N TYR A 49 -4.98 1.71 -24.07
CA TYR A 49 -3.95 2.58 -23.48
C TYR A 49 -3.60 2.21 -22.04
N LEU A 50 -4.24 1.21 -21.44
CA LEU A 50 -4.05 0.77 -20.05
C LEU A 50 -2.75 -0.02 -19.81
N TRP A 51 -1.70 0.19 -20.61
CA TRP A 51 -0.41 -0.49 -20.44
C TRP A 51 0.26 -0.13 -19.11
N TRP A 52 -0.17 0.97 -18.48
CA TRP A 52 0.41 1.52 -17.27
C TRP A 52 -0.08 0.84 -15.99
N LYS A 53 -0.90 -0.22 -16.11
CA LYS A 53 -1.29 -1.11 -15.01
C LYS A 53 -0.12 -1.50 -14.12
N LYS A 54 1.04 -1.76 -14.73
CA LYS A 54 2.26 -2.19 -14.03
C LYS A 54 2.78 -1.12 -13.07
N TYR A 55 2.68 0.15 -13.47
CA TYR A 55 3.10 1.28 -12.64
C TYR A 55 2.20 1.43 -11.42
N LEU A 56 0.90 1.16 -11.52
CA LEU A 56 -0.01 1.19 -10.36
C LEU A 56 0.41 0.17 -9.30
N THR A 57 0.70 -1.06 -9.73
CA THR A 57 1.19 -2.12 -8.83
C THR A 57 2.53 -1.75 -8.19
N GLN A 58 3.43 -1.11 -8.95
CA GLN A 58 4.71 -0.66 -8.42
C GLN A 58 4.57 0.51 -7.45
N ILE A 59 3.70 1.49 -7.73
CA ILE A 59 3.43 2.62 -6.83
C ILE A 59 2.89 2.11 -5.49
N GLN A 60 1.97 1.14 -5.50
CA GLN A 60 1.48 0.51 -4.26
C GLN A 60 2.59 -0.21 -3.49
N LEU A 61 3.48 -0.93 -4.19
CA LEU A 61 4.61 -1.60 -3.55
C LEU A 61 5.61 -0.60 -2.93
N ILE A 62 5.90 0.50 -3.63
CA ILE A 62 6.76 1.58 -3.15
C ILE A 62 6.14 2.22 -1.89
N GLN A 63 4.82 2.46 -1.90
CA GLN A 63 4.11 2.99 -0.72
C GLN A 63 4.29 2.08 0.51
N PHE A 64 4.19 0.75 0.34
CA PHE A 64 4.44 -0.20 1.42
C PHE A 64 5.92 -0.22 1.86
N ALA A 65 6.86 -0.06 0.95
CA ALA A 65 8.29 0.02 1.27
C ALA A 65 8.63 1.29 2.06
N ILE A 66 8.05 2.44 1.70
CA ILE A 66 8.19 3.69 2.44
C ILE A 66 7.57 3.56 3.83
N ALA A 67 6.39 2.94 3.95
CA ALA A 67 5.77 2.70 5.25
C ALA A 67 6.67 1.82 6.15
N MET A 68 7.30 0.80 5.59
CA MET A 68 8.23 -0.08 6.31
C MET A 68 9.49 0.67 6.77
N SER A 69 10.09 1.50 5.91
CA SER A 69 11.30 2.26 6.26
C SER A 69 11.04 3.28 7.37
N VAL A 70 9.87 3.92 7.36
CA VAL A 70 9.44 4.85 8.42
C VAL A 70 9.30 4.12 9.76
N ILE A 71 8.68 2.93 9.78
CA ILE A 71 8.53 2.11 11.01
C ILE A 71 9.90 1.71 11.57
N ILE A 72 10.84 1.31 10.71
CA ILE A 72 12.21 0.96 11.11
C ILE A 72 12.94 2.19 11.65
N GLY A 73 12.84 3.34 10.98
CA GLY A 73 13.44 4.60 11.41
C GLY A 73 12.93 5.04 12.78
N LEU A 74 11.64 4.87 13.05
CA LEU A 74 11.05 5.19 14.36
C LEU A 74 11.54 4.26 15.47
N ASN A 75 11.79 2.99 15.15
CA ASN A 75 12.34 2.01 16.09
C ASN A 75 13.78 2.37 16.50
N ILE A 76 14.59 2.86 15.54
CA ILE A 76 15.98 3.26 15.79
C ILE A 76 16.08 4.52 16.66
N ASN A 77 15.14 5.46 16.53
CA ASN A 77 15.15 6.72 17.30
C ASN A 77 14.61 6.57 18.74
N ASP A 78 14.41 5.35 19.25
CA ASP A 78 13.87 5.02 20.59
C ASP A 78 12.57 5.78 20.94
N CYS A 79 11.78 6.12 19.93
CA CYS A 79 10.48 6.74 20.17
C CYS A 79 9.57 5.67 20.79
N LYS A 80 8.87 6.00 21.89
CA LYS A 80 7.97 5.08 22.63
C LYS A 80 6.71 4.75 21.82
N ILE A 81 6.88 4.06 20.71
CA ILE A 81 5.80 3.47 19.93
C ILE A 81 5.37 2.17 20.59
N SER A 82 4.06 1.96 20.67
CA SER A 82 3.48 0.74 21.23
C SER A 82 4.01 -0.48 20.47
N ARG A 83 4.68 -1.40 21.18
CA ARG A 83 5.29 -2.60 20.61
C ARG A 83 4.28 -3.47 19.84
N GLN A 84 3.03 -3.47 20.29
CA GLN A 84 1.93 -4.16 19.62
C GLN A 84 1.56 -3.53 18.27
N PHE A 85 1.61 -2.20 18.19
CA PHE A 85 1.33 -1.50 16.95
C PHE A 85 2.37 -1.83 15.87
N ASN A 86 3.65 -1.78 16.23
CA ASN A 86 4.73 -2.11 15.30
C ASN A 86 4.59 -3.55 14.74
N TYR A 87 4.28 -4.52 15.61
CA TYR A 87 4.14 -5.91 15.19
C TYR A 87 2.95 -6.12 14.23
N ILE A 88 1.77 -5.57 14.56
CA ILE A 88 0.57 -5.67 13.73
C ILE A 88 0.81 -5.01 12.36
N TRP A 89 1.43 -3.82 12.33
CA TRP A 89 1.69 -3.11 11.09
C TRP A 89 2.74 -3.82 10.22
N THR A 90 3.82 -4.30 10.83
CA THR A 90 4.85 -5.05 10.11
C THR A 90 4.28 -6.32 9.48
N THR A 91 3.49 -7.11 10.22
CA THR A 91 2.84 -8.30 9.68
C THR A 91 1.87 -7.96 8.54
N LEU A 92 1.06 -6.91 8.69
CA LEU A 92 0.10 -6.50 7.66
C LEU A 92 0.81 -6.06 6.37
N ILE A 93 1.90 -5.29 6.46
CA ILE A 93 2.71 -4.88 5.30
C ILE A 93 3.31 -6.09 4.60
N LEU A 94 3.88 -7.04 5.36
CA LEU A 94 4.49 -8.25 4.80
C LEU A 94 3.49 -9.11 4.01
N ILE A 95 2.28 -9.30 4.53
CA ILE A 95 1.23 -10.07 3.84
C ILE A 95 0.84 -9.37 2.52
N ASN A 96 0.68 -8.04 2.53
CA ASN A 96 0.34 -7.30 1.32
C ASN A 96 1.46 -7.34 0.29
N ILE A 97 2.72 -7.18 0.70
CA ILE A 97 3.88 -7.32 -0.20
C ILE A 97 3.92 -8.73 -0.82
N GLY A 98 3.72 -9.78 -0.02
CA GLY A 98 3.69 -11.16 -0.52
C GLY A 98 2.59 -11.38 -1.56
N LEU A 99 1.38 -10.88 -1.30
CA LEU A 99 0.25 -10.99 -2.24
C LEU A 99 0.53 -10.25 -3.55
N PHE A 100 1.06 -9.02 -3.46
CA PHE A 100 1.37 -8.20 -4.63
C PHE A 100 2.56 -8.74 -5.44
N LEU A 101 3.58 -9.27 -4.78
CA LEU A 101 4.69 -9.95 -5.44
C LEU A 101 4.22 -11.21 -6.16
N ASN A 102 3.33 -11.99 -5.55
CA ASN A 102 2.74 -13.17 -6.18
C ASN A 102 1.95 -12.77 -7.43
N TYR A 103 1.08 -11.75 -7.31
CA TYR A 103 0.33 -11.19 -8.44
C TYR A 103 1.24 -10.67 -9.56
N TYR A 104 2.31 -9.96 -9.19
CA TYR A 104 3.28 -9.43 -10.15
C TYR A 104 4.04 -10.54 -10.86
N ARG A 105 4.47 -11.59 -10.14
CA ARG A 105 5.11 -12.77 -10.73
C ARG A 105 4.17 -13.49 -11.68
N GLU A 106 2.94 -13.79 -11.28
CA GLU A 106 1.96 -14.48 -12.12
C GLU A 106 1.58 -13.67 -13.37
N THR A 107 1.39 -12.35 -13.24
CA THR A 107 0.89 -11.50 -14.32
C THR A 107 1.98 -11.03 -15.29
N TYR A 108 3.20 -10.78 -14.80
CA TYR A 108 4.27 -10.14 -15.59
C TYR A 108 5.50 -11.04 -15.81
N VAL A 109 5.77 -12.01 -14.93
CA VAL A 109 6.94 -12.90 -15.07
C VAL A 109 6.54 -14.22 -15.73
N LYS A 110 5.41 -14.81 -15.34
CA LYS A 110 4.89 -16.03 -15.99
C LYS A 110 4.22 -15.79 -17.34
N LYS A 111 3.76 -14.57 -17.62
CA LYS A 111 3.13 -14.22 -18.91
C LYS A 111 4.14 -13.91 -20.02
N LYS A 112 5.26 -14.64 -20.00
CA LYS A 112 6.25 -14.70 -21.08
C LYS A 112 6.27 -16.11 -21.67
N GLU A 113 5.07 -16.64 -21.93
CA GLU A 113 4.73 -17.55 -23.03
C GLU A 113 3.23 -17.44 -23.30
#